data_AF-A0A2M7BSE7-F1
#
_entry.id   AF-A0A2M7BSE7-F1
#
_cell.length_a   1.000
_cell.length_b   1.000
_cell.length_c   1.000
_cell.angle_alpha   90.00
_cell.angle_beta   90.00
_cell.angle_gamma   90.00
#
_symmetry.space_group_name_H-M   'P 1'
#
loop_
_entity.id
_entity.type
_entity.pdbx_description
1 polymer ?
#
loop_
_entity_poly.entity_id
_entity_poly.type
_entity_poly.pdbx_seq_one_letter_code
_entity_poly.pdbx_strand_id
1 'polypeptide(L)'
;MDYYKKKQFLAEVNEKDEIVGKIEKWEAHKKGILHRGYTAIITFEDQLLLQHRKHPIFDNVFDFSFSSHQVYVKDTIQDDVVAILEGLQREWGTHAENVIDDIKFVKKL
;
A
#
# COMPACT_ATOMS: atom_id res chain seq x y z
N MET A 1 14.88 4.82 -10.39
CA MET A 1 13.70 5.33 -11.12
C MET A 1 12.71 5.81 -10.07
N ASP A 2 12.16 7.03 -10.19
CA ASP A 2 11.33 7.64 -9.14
C ASP A 2 9.94 6.98 -9.11
N TYR A 3 9.65 6.21 -8.04
CA TYR A 3 8.41 5.44 -7.87
C TYR A 3 7.15 6.29 -8.09
N TYR A 4 7.17 7.54 -7.63
CA TYR A 4 6.02 8.45 -7.72
C TYR A 4 5.78 8.98 -9.14
N LYS A 5 6.77 8.88 -10.03
CA LYS A 5 6.66 9.29 -11.44
C LYS A 5 6.15 8.18 -12.36
N LYS A 6 6.08 6.93 -11.87
CA LYS A 6 5.57 5.81 -12.66
C LYS A 6 4.06 5.91 -12.76
N LYS A 7 3.51 5.81 -13.97
CA LYS A 7 2.07 5.69 -14.18
C LYS A 7 1.59 4.36 -13.60
N GLN A 8 0.70 4.41 -12.63
CA GLN A 8 0.15 3.27 -11.91
C GLN A 8 -1.37 3.32 -11.98
N PHE A 9 -2.00 2.16 -12.08
CA PHE A 9 -3.45 2.02 -12.04
C PHE A 9 -3.86 1.23 -10.80
N LEU A 10 -4.93 1.68 -10.13
CA LEU A 10 -5.47 1.14 -8.89
C LEU A 10 -6.87 0.58 -9.13
N ALA A 11 -7.36 -0.26 -8.23
CA ALA A 11 -8.77 -0.67 -8.21
C ALA A 11 -9.64 0.48 -7.73
N GLU A 12 -10.52 0.95 -8.61
CA GLU A 12 -11.67 1.76 -8.23
C GLU A 12 -12.70 0.83 -7.60
N VAL A 13 -13.22 1.21 -6.44
CA VAL A 13 -14.14 0.37 -5.67
C VAL A 13 -15.38 1.16 -5.24
N ASN A 14 -16.47 0.44 -4.99
CA ASN A 14 -17.63 1.01 -4.30
C ASN A 14 -17.47 0.92 -2.76
N GLU A 15 -18.46 1.41 -2.02
CA GLU A 15 -18.45 1.43 -0.54
C GLU A 15 -18.40 0.03 0.11
N LYS A 16 -18.77 -1.01 -0.64
CA LYS A 16 -18.70 -2.42 -0.21
C LYS A 16 -17.36 -3.06 -0.52
N ASP A 17 -16.38 -2.28 -1.00
CA ASP A 17 -15.09 -2.76 -1.48
C ASP A 17 -15.23 -3.76 -2.65
N GLU A 18 -16.24 -3.59 -3.50
CA GLU A 18 -16.36 -4.33 -4.76
C GLU A 18 -15.65 -3.54 -5.87
N ILE A 19 -14.82 -4.20 -6.68
CA ILE A 19 -14.10 -3.56 -7.79
C ILE A 19 -15.10 -3.18 -8.88
N VAL A 20 -15.20 -1.88 -9.17
CA VAL A 20 -16.08 -1.33 -10.22
C VAL A 20 -15.30 -0.83 -11.44
N GLY A 21 -13.98 -0.67 -11.32
CA GLY A 21 -13.16 -0.16 -12.42
C GLY A 21 -11.65 -0.11 -12.15
N LYS A 22 -10.95 0.57 -13.05
CA LYS A 22 -9.52 0.87 -12.97
C LYS A 22 -9.33 2.37 -13.04
N ILE A 23 -8.49 2.92 -12.17
CA ILE A 23 -8.21 4.36 -12.19
C ILE A 23 -6.72 4.66 -12.04
N GLU A 24 -6.24 5.72 -12.71
CA GLU A 24 -4.87 6.18 -12.55
C GLU A 24 -4.64 6.73 -11.13
N LYS A 25 -3.53 6.37 -10.51
CA LYS A 25 -3.25 6.66 -9.09
C LYS A 25 -3.39 8.13 -8.74
N TRP A 26 -2.76 9.03 -9.49
CA TRP A 26 -2.81 10.46 -9.19
C TRP A 26 -4.16 11.07 -9.51
N GLU A 27 -4.85 10.56 -10.54
CA GLU A 27 -6.23 10.93 -10.80
C GLU A 27 -7.15 10.59 -9.62
N ALA A 28 -7.03 9.38 -9.07
CA ALA A 28 -7.82 8.96 -7.91
C ALA A 28 -7.63 9.87 -6.70
N HIS A 29 -6.37 10.21 -6.38
CA HIS A 29 -6.04 11.08 -5.25
C HIS A 29 -6.45 12.55 -5.49
N LYS A 30 -6.32 13.06 -6.71
CA LYS A 30 -6.68 14.46 -7.05
C LYS A 30 -8.19 14.69 -7.09
N LYS A 31 -8.95 13.70 -7.55
CA LYS A 31 -10.41 13.80 -7.71
C LYS A 31 -11.20 13.21 -6.53
N GLY A 32 -10.53 12.59 -5.56
CA GLY A 32 -11.18 11.96 -4.41
C GLY A 32 -12.02 10.74 -4.81
N ILE A 33 -11.58 9.97 -5.80
CA ILE A 33 -12.29 8.78 -6.27
C ILE A 33 -11.95 7.62 -5.34
N LEU A 34 -12.96 6.87 -4.90
CA LEU A 34 -12.80 5.76 -3.96
C LEU A 34 -12.01 4.62 -4.61
N HIS A 35 -10.93 4.20 -3.96
CA HIS A 35 -10.03 3.18 -4.47
C HIS A 35 -9.45 2.33 -3.33
N ARG A 36 -9.05 1.09 -3.66
CA ARG A 36 -8.48 0.17 -2.69
C ARG A 36 -7.03 0.52 -2.36
N GLY A 37 -6.72 0.54 -1.07
CA GLY A 37 -5.37 0.65 -0.52
C GLY A 37 -5.19 -0.29 0.67
N TYR A 38 -3.96 -0.40 1.14
CA TYR A 38 -3.61 -1.17 2.32
C TYR A 38 -2.65 -0.39 3.23
N THR A 39 -2.66 -0.74 4.51
CA THR A 39 -1.67 -0.33 5.50
C THR A 39 -1.06 -1.58 6.09
N ALA A 40 0.27 -1.67 6.06
CA ALA A 40 1.04 -2.72 6.69
C ALA A 40 1.61 -2.22 8.02
N ILE A 41 1.54 -3.09 9.03
CA ILE A 41 2.05 -2.83 10.38
C ILE A 41 3.14 -3.86 10.66
N ILE A 42 4.35 -3.38 10.93
CA ILE A 42 5.49 -4.18 11.34
C ILE A 42 5.58 -4.12 12.86
N THR A 43 5.70 -5.29 13.48
CA THR A 43 5.95 -5.44 14.91
C THR A 43 7.39 -5.86 15.16
N PHE A 44 8.01 -5.31 16.20
CA PHE A 44 9.33 -5.72 16.67
C PHE A 44 9.38 -5.62 18.20
N GLU A 45 9.76 -6.70 18.88
CA GLU A 45 9.89 -6.75 20.35
C GLU A 45 8.67 -6.12 21.10
N ASP A 46 7.46 -6.60 20.78
CA ASP A 46 6.17 -6.12 21.33
C ASP A 46 5.82 -4.65 21.01
N GLN A 47 6.56 -3.99 20.11
CA GLN A 47 6.31 -2.61 19.68
C GLN A 47 5.80 -2.55 18.24
N LEU A 48 5.03 -1.50 17.93
CA LEU A 48 4.67 -1.14 16.56
C LEU A 48 5.73 -0.20 15.99
N LEU A 49 6.25 -0.51 14.80
CA LEU A 49 7.17 0.39 14.12
C LEU A 49 6.40 1.45 13.34
N LEU A 50 6.65 2.72 13.65
CA LEU A 50 6.06 3.86 12.94
C LEU A 50 7.02 4.37 11.86
N GLN A 51 6.46 4.94 10.79
CA GLN A 51 7.22 5.62 9.74
C GLN A 51 7.03 7.12 9.85
N HIS A 52 8.13 7.87 9.90
CA HIS A 52 8.10 9.30 9.62
C HIS A 52 8.19 9.52 8.11
N ARG A 53 7.09 9.95 7.50
CA ARG A 53 6.91 9.88 6.05
C ARG A 53 7.64 11.00 5.32
N LYS A 54 8.26 10.63 4.20
CA LYS A 54 8.62 11.54 3.11
C LYS A 54 7.73 11.25 1.91
N HIS A 55 6.66 12.02 1.70
CA HIS A 55 5.62 11.68 0.73
C HIS A 55 5.02 12.90 0.01
N PRO A 56 4.68 12.83 -1.29
CA PRO A 56 4.12 13.98 -2.03
C PRO A 56 2.75 14.51 -1.57
N ILE A 57 2.07 13.81 -0.65
CA ILE A 57 0.71 14.16 -0.19
C ILE A 57 0.74 14.42 1.31
N PHE A 58 1.36 13.51 2.07
CA PHE A 58 1.50 13.59 3.52
C PHE A 58 2.98 13.59 3.90
N ASP A 59 3.63 14.73 3.73
CA ASP A 59 5.04 14.91 4.08
C ASP A 59 5.20 15.28 5.57
N ASN A 60 6.22 14.74 6.24
CA ASN A 60 6.55 15.00 7.65
C ASN A 60 5.45 14.66 8.65
N VAL A 61 4.78 13.51 8.46
CA VAL A 61 3.81 12.96 9.42
C VAL A 61 4.27 11.59 9.91
N PHE A 62 3.87 11.22 11.13
CA PHE A 62 3.97 9.83 11.59
C PHE A 62 2.76 9.03 11.10
N ASP A 63 3.04 7.85 10.57
CA ASP A 63 2.06 6.87 10.12
C ASP A 63 2.45 5.49 10.70
N PHE A 64 1.59 4.50 10.54
CA PHE A 64 1.99 3.10 10.68
C PHE A 64 3.14 2.77 9.71
N SER A 65 3.66 1.55 9.79
CA SER A 65 4.93 1.21 9.16
C SER A 65 4.99 1.57 7.68
N PHE A 66 3.96 1.26 6.88
CA PHE A 66 3.81 1.85 5.55
C PHE A 66 2.40 1.61 4.99
N SER A 67 1.97 2.52 4.11
CA SER A 67 0.70 2.42 3.39
C SER A 67 0.93 2.51 1.89
N SER A 68 0.20 1.68 1.12
CA SER A 68 0.27 1.69 -0.34
C SER A 68 -1.00 1.13 -0.97
N HIS A 69 -0.89 0.68 -2.23
CA HIS A 69 -2.00 0.12 -2.98
C HIS A 69 -1.54 -1.11 -3.75
N GLN A 70 -2.43 -2.07 -3.93
CA GLN A 70 -2.32 -3.07 -4.97
C GLN A 70 -2.41 -2.33 -6.31
N VAL A 71 -1.46 -2.57 -7.22
CA VAL A 71 -1.46 -1.96 -8.55
C VAL A 71 -1.88 -2.97 -9.61
N TYR A 72 -2.49 -2.50 -10.69
CA TYR A 72 -2.70 -3.35 -11.86
C TYR A 72 -1.38 -3.62 -12.57
N VAL A 73 -1.09 -4.90 -12.77
CA VAL A 73 -0.04 -5.38 -13.68
C VAL A 73 -0.73 -5.94 -14.91
N LYS A 74 -0.68 -5.16 -16.00
CA LYS A 74 -1.52 -5.37 -17.19
C LYS A 74 -3.00 -5.32 -16.82
N ASP A 75 -3.69 -6.46 -16.84
CA ASP A 75 -5.13 -6.54 -16.57
C ASP A 75 -5.50 -7.21 -15.25
N THR A 76 -4.50 -7.62 -14.47
CA THR A 76 -4.71 -8.31 -13.20
C THR A 76 -4.27 -7.41 -12.05
N ILE A 77 -5.09 -7.33 -11.00
CA ILE A 77 -4.71 -6.65 -9.76
C ILE A 77 -3.63 -7.46 -9.05
N GLN A 78 -2.63 -6.77 -8.52
CA GLN A 78 -1.58 -7.38 -7.72
C GLN A 78 -2.17 -8.07 -6.48
N ASP A 79 -1.65 -9.26 -6.17
CA ASP A 79 -1.97 -9.98 -4.95
C ASP A 79 -1.54 -9.18 -3.70
N ASP A 80 -2.29 -9.31 -2.61
CA ASP A 80 -2.06 -8.54 -1.39
C ASP A 80 -0.69 -8.82 -0.78
N VAL A 81 -0.28 -10.08 -0.69
CA VAL A 81 1.01 -10.48 -0.12
C VAL A 81 2.14 -9.93 -0.98
N VAL A 82 2.02 -10.05 -2.30
CA VAL A 82 3.02 -9.50 -3.24
C VAL A 82 3.12 -7.98 -3.10
N ALA A 83 1.99 -7.26 -3.04
CA ALA A 83 1.98 -5.81 -2.89
C ALA A 83 2.63 -5.38 -1.56
N ILE A 84 2.33 -6.08 -0.46
CA ILE A 84 2.90 -5.82 0.86
C ILE A 84 4.42 -6.03 0.84
N LEU A 85 4.92 -7.14 0.28
CA LEU A 85 6.35 -7.45 0.25
C LEU A 85 7.15 -6.48 -0.66
N GLU A 86 6.61 -6.11 -1.82
CA GLU A 86 7.22 -5.06 -2.65
C GLU A 86 7.21 -3.69 -1.94
N GLY A 87 6.15 -3.40 -1.19
CA GLY A 87 6.07 -2.23 -0.31
C GLY A 87 7.12 -2.25 0.79
N LEU A 88 7.30 -3.38 1.47
CA LEU A 88 8.29 -3.57 2.52
C LEU A 88 9.70 -3.29 2.00
N GLN A 89 10.06 -3.86 0.85
CA GLN A 89 11.35 -3.63 0.23
C GLN A 89 11.54 -2.15 -0.16
N ARG A 90 10.51 -1.52 -0.74
CA ARG A 90 10.58 -0.13 -1.19
C ARG A 90 10.69 0.86 -0.03
N GLU A 91 9.90 0.68 1.01
CA GLU A 91 9.72 1.65 2.10
C GLU A 91 10.72 1.43 3.25
N TRP A 92 11.13 0.19 3.49
CA TRP A 92 11.99 -0.20 4.62
C TRP A 92 13.31 -0.87 4.20
N GLY A 93 13.52 -1.13 2.92
CA GLY A 93 14.77 -1.71 2.42
C GLY A 93 15.03 -3.15 2.88
N THR A 94 14.00 -3.86 3.36
CA THR A 94 14.10 -5.23 3.86
C THR A 94 13.29 -6.21 3.01
N HIS A 95 13.58 -7.49 3.13
CA HIS A 95 13.04 -8.56 2.29
C HIS A 95 12.23 -9.56 3.10
N ALA A 96 11.44 -10.38 2.39
CA ALA A 96 10.59 -11.40 3.00
C ALA A 96 11.36 -12.37 3.91
N GLU A 97 12.61 -12.71 3.56
CA GLU A 97 13.47 -13.58 4.38
C GLU A 97 13.79 -13.04 5.78
N ASN A 98 13.62 -11.74 6.00
CA ASN A 98 13.85 -11.10 7.30
C ASN A 98 12.57 -11.00 8.14
N VAL A 99 11.43 -11.43 7.61
CA VAL A 99 10.14 -11.46 8.32
C VAL A 99 9.99 -12.84 8.95
N ILE A 100 9.90 -12.88 10.28
CA ILE A 100 9.90 -14.13 11.06
C ILE A 100 8.52 -14.81 11.01
N ASP A 101 7.45 -14.02 11.06
CA ASP A 101 6.07 -14.50 11.09
C ASP A 101 5.37 -14.34 9.74
N ASP A 102 4.35 -15.17 9.50
CA ASP A 102 3.47 -15.01 8.35
C ASP A 102 2.70 -13.66 8.38
N ILE A 103 2.42 -13.11 7.20
CA ILE A 103 1.57 -11.93 7.06
C ILE A 103 0.15 -12.26 7.53
N LYS A 104 -0.31 -11.53 8.54
CA LYS A 104 -1.66 -11.67 9.10
C LYS A 104 -2.57 -10.54 8.61
N PHE A 105 -3.67 -10.92 7.97
CA PHE A 105 -4.69 -9.96 7.55
C PHE A 105 -5.62 -9.60 8.71
N VAL A 106 -5.73 -8.31 9.02
CA VAL A 106 -6.71 -7.79 9.97
C VAL A 106 -8.08 -7.82 9.30
N LYS A 107 -9.00 -8.62 9.84
CA LYS A 107 -10.37 -8.67 9.32
C LYS A 107 -11.05 -7.32 9.55
N LYS A 108 -11.83 -6.87 8.56
CA LYS A 108 -12.76 -5.77 8.71
C LYS A 108 -13.73 -6.13 9.84
N LEU A 109 -13.76 -5.31 10.89
CA LEU A 109 -14.72 -5.43 12.00
C LEU A 109 -16.15 -5.27 11.49
#